data_AF-A0A2S9A1V7-F1
#
_entry.id   AF-A0A2S9A1V7-F1
#
_cell.length_a   1.000
_cell.length_b   1.000
_cell.length_c   1.000
_cell.angle_alpha   90.00
_cell.angle_beta   90.00
_cell.angle_gamma   90.00
#
_symmetry.space_group_name_H-M   'P 1'
#
loop_
_entity.id
_entity.type
_entity.pdbx_description
1 polymer ?
#
loop_
_entity_poly.entity_id
_entity_poly.type
_entity_poly.pdbx_seq_one_letter_code
_entity_poly.pdbx_strand_id
1 'polypeptide(L)'
;MPRRPGERGRPGRGAVRSAGLAGAGRRGRRLRRGAPVKRPRVGRVDLVGGGPGPAYLMTLRGYRLLQEADVIVADRLGPFDELRAEIDPDVTVIDVGKRPGHHPVPQEEINALLVAHAKAGSRVVRLKGGDPFVFGRGGEEVIACQAAGVPVSVTPGVSSVISVPQAAGIPVTHRGVASALHVVNGQGEITHSTLASMADPAVTTVVLMGVSALPRIVSSALDFGVDAATPVAIVENGLTDRQRTIRCTLGDVVRQAEDARVTNPAVIVFGQVARADLLLPADLISTGTA
;
A
#
# COMPACT_ATOMS: atom_id res chain seq x y z
N MET A 1 1.73 7.52 -64.79
CA MET A 1 1.20 8.74 -65.45
C MET A 1 0.66 9.68 -64.37
N PRO A 2 1.00 10.99 -64.41
CA PRO A 2 1.20 11.83 -63.22
C PRO A 2 0.28 13.08 -63.19
N ARG A 3 0.39 13.88 -62.11
CA ARG A 3 0.33 15.38 -62.02
C ARG A 3 -0.31 15.80 -60.68
N ARG A 4 0.07 16.85 -59.94
CA ARG A 4 1.23 17.77 -59.80
C ARG A 4 0.82 18.69 -58.62
N PRO A 5 1.71 19.11 -57.70
CA PRO A 5 1.45 20.22 -56.79
C PRO A 5 1.77 21.56 -57.47
N GLY A 6 0.90 22.56 -57.29
CA GLY A 6 1.01 23.90 -57.89
C GLY A 6 1.95 24.86 -57.13
N GLU A 7 2.71 25.60 -57.92
CA GLU A 7 3.75 26.61 -57.64
C GLU A 7 3.28 27.86 -56.88
N ARG A 8 4.09 28.35 -55.93
CA ARG A 8 4.97 29.55 -55.96
C ARG A 8 4.27 30.89 -56.29
N GLY A 9 4.44 31.85 -55.37
CA GLY A 9 4.26 33.28 -55.62
C GLY A 9 4.94 34.16 -54.56
N ARG A 10 6.17 34.60 -54.85
CA ARG A 10 6.81 35.86 -54.39
C ARG A 10 7.33 36.55 -55.68
N PRO A 11 7.69 37.85 -55.76
CA PRO A 11 7.92 38.83 -54.70
C PRO A 11 7.35 40.25 -55.00
N GLY A 12 7.43 41.16 -54.03
CA GLY A 12 7.27 42.60 -54.27
C GLY A 12 8.28 43.39 -53.44
N ARG A 13 9.36 43.85 -54.09
CA ARG A 13 10.32 44.82 -53.54
C ARG A 13 9.73 46.22 -53.72
N GLY A 14 9.77 47.02 -52.65
CA GLY A 14 9.59 48.47 -52.70
C GLY A 14 10.58 49.11 -51.73
N ALA A 15 11.59 49.79 -52.28
CA ALA A 15 12.57 50.55 -51.52
C ALA A 15 12.15 52.03 -51.52
N VAL A 16 12.22 52.69 -50.37
CA VAL A 16 12.41 54.15 -50.31
C VAL A 16 13.31 54.48 -49.13
N ARG A 17 14.42 55.16 -49.41
CA ARG A 17 15.33 55.77 -48.44
C ARG A 17 14.77 57.13 -48.00
N SER A 18 15.00 57.50 -46.74
CA SER A 18 15.91 58.59 -46.32
C SER A 18 15.38 59.48 -45.19
N ALA A 19 16.36 60.08 -44.52
CA ALA A 19 16.35 61.25 -43.64
C ALA A 19 16.03 61.01 -42.16
N GLY A 20 17.03 61.34 -41.34
CA GLY A 20 16.99 61.26 -39.89
C GLY A 20 16.34 62.49 -39.25
N LEU A 21 16.21 62.42 -37.93
CA LEU A 21 16.22 63.57 -37.02
C LEU A 21 16.51 63.04 -35.61
N ALA A 22 17.48 63.68 -34.98
CA ALA A 22 17.92 63.42 -33.61
C ALA A 22 16.78 63.77 -32.62
N GLY A 23 16.56 62.88 -31.65
CA GLY A 23 15.65 63.10 -30.54
C GLY A 23 16.23 62.51 -29.27
N ALA A 24 16.80 63.37 -28.42
CA ALA A 24 17.20 63.04 -27.07
C ALA A 24 15.98 62.59 -26.26
N GLY A 25 16.02 61.37 -25.71
CA GLY A 25 14.89 60.80 -24.98
C GLY A 25 15.33 59.81 -23.91
N ARG A 26 15.46 60.32 -22.69
CA ARG A 26 15.28 59.64 -21.39
C ARG A 26 15.86 58.22 -21.27
N ARG A 27 17.00 58.10 -20.56
CA ARG A 27 17.45 56.84 -19.96
C ARG A 27 16.31 56.24 -19.11
N GLY A 28 15.60 55.27 -19.69
CA GLY A 28 14.64 54.46 -18.98
C GLY A 28 15.34 53.72 -17.86
N ARG A 29 15.22 54.23 -16.65
CA ARG A 29 15.53 53.49 -15.42
C ARG A 29 14.60 52.28 -15.44
N ARG A 30 15.09 51.12 -15.87
CA ARG A 30 14.38 49.85 -15.76
C ARG A 30 13.95 49.72 -14.31
N LEU A 31 12.65 49.90 -14.06
CA LEU A 31 12.03 49.48 -12.83
C LEU A 31 12.38 47.99 -12.71
N ARG A 32 13.21 47.65 -11.73
CA ARG A 32 13.41 46.27 -11.33
C ARG A 32 12.01 45.76 -11.01
N ARG A 33 11.42 44.96 -11.92
CA ARG A 33 10.26 44.13 -11.59
C ARG A 33 10.70 43.37 -10.35
N GLY A 34 10.10 43.68 -9.21
CA GLY A 34 10.33 42.94 -7.99
C GLY A 34 10.19 41.47 -8.33
N ALA A 35 11.19 40.67 -7.96
CA ALA A 35 11.08 39.23 -8.07
C ALA A 35 9.75 38.83 -7.44
N PRO A 36 8.94 37.96 -8.07
CA PRO A 36 7.75 37.46 -7.43
C PRO A 36 8.18 36.90 -6.08
N VAL A 37 7.59 37.40 -5.00
CA VAL A 37 7.71 36.76 -3.69
C VAL A 37 7.20 35.34 -3.93
N LYS A 38 8.11 34.36 -4.04
CA LYS A 38 7.75 32.94 -4.04
C LYS A 38 7.08 32.74 -2.69
N ARG A 39 5.75 32.79 -2.66
CA ARG A 39 5.00 32.23 -1.54
C ARG A 39 5.58 30.82 -1.35
N PRO A 40 6.01 30.43 -0.13
CA PRO A 40 6.42 29.07 0.10
C PRO A 40 5.26 28.20 -0.41
N ARG A 41 5.51 27.42 -1.46
CA ARG A 41 4.47 26.53 -1.97
C ARG A 41 4.35 25.46 -0.89
N VAL A 42 3.19 25.39 -0.25
CA VAL A 42 2.86 24.25 0.60
C VAL A 42 3.13 23.01 -0.24
N GLY A 43 3.86 22.07 0.35
CA GLY A 43 4.16 20.79 -0.23
C GLY A 43 2.91 19.91 -0.31
N ARG A 44 3.11 18.60 -0.32
CA ARG A 44 2.01 17.63 -0.39
C ARG A 44 2.38 16.37 0.38
N VAL A 45 1.37 15.59 0.73
CA VAL A 45 1.53 14.25 1.29
C VAL A 45 0.95 13.23 0.32
N ASP A 46 1.73 12.23 -0.04
CA ASP A 46 1.31 11.08 -0.82
C ASP A 46 1.35 9.83 0.08
N LEU A 47 0.18 9.32 0.47
CA LEU A 47 0.10 8.03 1.17
C LEU A 47 0.25 6.92 0.13
N VAL A 48 1.30 6.13 0.23
CA VAL A 48 1.65 5.12 -0.76
C VAL A 48 1.60 3.74 -0.13
N GLY A 49 0.75 2.87 -0.70
CA GLY A 49 0.78 1.44 -0.40
C GLY A 49 2.02 0.78 -1.00
N GLY A 50 2.89 0.30 -0.14
CA GLY A 50 4.13 -0.40 -0.49
C GLY A 50 3.93 -1.87 -0.87
N GLY A 51 2.73 -2.43 -0.69
CA GLY A 51 2.50 -3.84 -0.93
C GLY A 51 3.00 -4.74 0.21
N PRO A 52 2.93 -6.07 0.05
CA PRO A 52 3.09 -7.03 1.16
C PRO A 52 4.54 -7.27 1.61
N GLY A 53 5.53 -6.69 0.93
CA GLY A 53 6.95 -6.88 1.24
C GLY A 53 7.80 -6.58 0.02
N PRO A 54 7.81 -7.44 -1.02
CA PRO A 54 8.67 -7.25 -2.18
C PRO A 54 8.35 -6.00 -3.00
N ALA A 55 9.39 -5.28 -3.42
CA ALA A 55 9.28 -4.05 -4.20
C ALA A 55 8.57 -4.25 -5.55
N TYR A 56 8.68 -5.42 -6.17
CA TYR A 56 8.03 -5.71 -7.45
C TYR A 56 6.50 -5.79 -7.38
N LEU A 57 5.92 -5.82 -6.17
CA LEU A 57 4.47 -5.73 -5.96
C LEU A 57 3.99 -4.30 -5.66
N MET A 58 4.88 -3.31 -5.67
CA MET A 58 4.47 -1.92 -5.65
C MET A 58 3.75 -1.56 -6.95
N THR A 59 2.81 -0.62 -6.84
CA THR A 59 2.23 0.00 -8.03
C THR A 59 3.25 0.90 -8.72
N LEU A 60 3.20 1.00 -10.05
CA LEU A 60 4.05 1.91 -10.83
C LEU A 60 3.92 3.37 -10.34
N ARG A 61 2.72 3.76 -9.91
CA ARG A 61 2.48 5.09 -9.33
C ARG A 61 3.20 5.24 -7.98
N GLY A 62 3.10 4.26 -7.10
CA GLY A 62 3.75 4.29 -5.78
C GLY A 62 5.27 4.39 -5.91
N TYR A 63 5.86 3.59 -6.80
CA TYR A 63 7.30 3.63 -7.08
C TYR A 63 7.73 5.02 -7.62
N ARG A 64 6.99 5.59 -8.58
CA ARG A 64 7.29 6.94 -9.11
C ARG A 64 7.24 8.03 -8.03
N LEU A 65 6.23 7.99 -7.16
CA LEU A 65 6.10 8.96 -6.08
C LEU A 65 7.24 8.86 -5.07
N LEU A 66 7.71 7.65 -4.78
CA LEU A 66 8.88 7.42 -3.92
C LEU A 66 10.14 8.08 -4.49
N GLN A 67 10.36 7.97 -5.81
CA GLN A 67 11.49 8.59 -6.52
C GLN A 67 11.39 10.13 -6.59
N GLU A 68 10.19 10.68 -6.41
CA GLU A 68 9.95 12.12 -6.35
C GLU A 68 9.91 12.66 -4.91
N ALA A 69 10.11 11.84 -3.88
CA ALA A 69 9.97 12.29 -2.51
C ALA A 69 11.13 13.21 -2.11
N ASP A 70 10.85 14.23 -1.32
CA ASP A 70 11.89 14.95 -0.56
C ASP A 70 12.02 14.37 0.85
N VAL A 71 10.92 13.83 1.38
CA VAL A 71 10.83 13.19 2.69
C VAL A 71 10.03 11.90 2.57
N ILE A 72 10.57 10.79 3.08
CA ILE A 72 9.86 9.50 3.18
C ILE A 72 9.64 9.19 4.65
N VAL A 73 8.37 9.04 5.03
CA VAL A 73 7.95 8.56 6.37
C VAL A 73 7.50 7.11 6.22
N ALA A 74 8.34 6.16 6.64
CA ALA A 74 8.13 4.73 6.38
C ALA A 74 7.79 3.94 7.65
N ASP A 75 6.87 3.00 7.50
CA ASP A 75 6.66 1.91 8.46
C ASP A 75 7.71 0.81 8.26
N ARG A 76 7.85 -0.06 9.26
CA ARG A 76 8.65 -1.29 9.14
C ARG A 76 8.10 -2.25 8.08
N LEU A 77 6.77 -2.30 7.91
CA LEU A 77 6.14 -3.20 6.96
C LEU A 77 6.14 -2.53 5.58
N GLY A 78 6.76 -3.18 4.58
CA GLY A 78 6.84 -2.69 3.21
C GLY A 78 8.21 -2.90 2.56
N PRO A 79 8.39 -2.42 1.31
CA PRO A 79 9.56 -2.69 0.48
C PRO A 79 10.75 -1.78 0.79
N PHE A 80 10.67 -0.99 1.87
CA PHE A 80 11.63 0.08 2.10
C PHE A 80 13.08 -0.43 2.24
N ASP A 81 13.28 -1.56 2.91
CA ASP A 81 14.62 -2.15 3.08
C ASP A 81 15.24 -2.56 1.73
N GLU A 82 14.43 -3.08 0.79
CA GLU A 82 14.88 -3.43 -0.57
C GLU A 82 15.20 -2.17 -1.39
N LEU A 83 14.38 -1.13 -1.25
CA LEU A 83 14.48 0.10 -2.03
C LEU A 83 15.47 1.11 -1.45
N ARG A 84 16.03 0.88 -0.26
CA ARG A 84 16.91 1.84 0.42
C ARG A 84 18.11 2.24 -0.43
N ALA A 85 18.65 1.31 -1.24
CA ALA A 85 19.78 1.59 -2.12
C ALA A 85 19.40 2.39 -3.39
N GLU A 86 18.11 2.44 -3.73
CA GLU A 86 17.59 3.13 -4.91
C GLU A 86 17.06 4.54 -4.59
N ILE A 87 17.00 4.91 -3.31
CA ILE A 87 16.56 6.23 -2.85
C ILE A 87 17.73 7.20 -2.91
N ASP A 88 17.47 8.37 -3.47
CA ASP A 88 18.45 9.47 -3.55
C ASP A 88 18.96 9.82 -2.13
N PRO A 89 20.29 9.91 -1.92
CA PRO A 89 20.89 10.16 -0.60
C PRO A 89 20.46 11.50 0.03
N ASP A 90 19.97 12.46 -0.76
CA ASP A 90 19.48 13.74 -0.26
C ASP A 90 18.04 13.66 0.31
N VAL A 91 17.35 12.52 0.11
CA VAL A 91 16.00 12.30 0.63
C VAL A 91 16.04 12.02 2.13
N THR A 92 15.24 12.78 2.89
CA THR A 92 15.13 12.55 4.34
C THR A 92 14.23 11.35 4.61
N VAL A 93 14.76 10.33 5.27
CA VAL A 93 14.01 9.12 5.65
C VAL A 93 13.72 9.12 7.15
N ILE A 94 12.45 9.03 7.50
CA ILE A 94 11.96 8.99 8.88
C ILE A 94 11.29 7.62 9.10
N ASP A 95 11.90 6.81 9.96
CA ASP A 95 11.37 5.52 10.38
C ASP A 95 10.43 5.72 11.58
N VAL A 96 9.14 5.45 11.36
CA VAL A 96 8.09 5.53 12.39
C VAL A 96 7.63 4.15 12.87
N GLY A 97 8.31 3.09 12.42
CA GLY A 97 8.04 1.71 12.81
C GLY A 97 8.49 1.38 14.25
N LYS A 98 7.91 0.32 14.82
CA LYS A 98 8.34 -0.21 16.12
C LYS A 98 9.76 -0.77 16.02
N ARG A 99 10.74 -0.10 16.64
CA ARG A 99 12.07 -0.69 16.90
C ARG A 99 12.04 -1.50 18.19
N PRO A 100 12.77 -2.64 18.29
CA PRO A 100 13.00 -3.29 19.57
C PRO A 100 13.56 -2.28 20.58
N GLY A 101 12.89 -2.13 21.73
CA GLY A 101 13.31 -1.22 22.80
C GLY A 101 12.91 0.26 22.64
N HIS A 102 12.12 0.64 21.62
CA HIS A 102 11.59 2.01 21.50
C HIS A 102 10.07 2.03 21.63
N HIS A 103 9.55 3.05 22.32
CA HIS A 103 8.11 3.27 22.42
C HIS A 103 7.52 3.52 21.01
N PRO A 104 6.34 2.95 20.69
CA PRO A 104 5.68 3.23 19.42
C PRO A 104 5.45 4.74 19.27
N VAL A 105 5.80 5.32 18.12
CA VAL A 105 5.44 6.71 17.81
C VAL A 105 3.91 6.79 17.78
N PRO A 106 3.26 7.61 18.64
CA PRO A 106 1.83 7.82 18.60
C PRO A 106 1.37 8.28 17.22
N GLN A 107 0.19 7.85 16.79
CA GLN A 107 -0.31 8.23 15.46
C GLN A 107 -0.44 9.74 15.27
N GLU A 108 -0.79 10.46 16.34
CA GLU A 108 -0.87 11.92 16.33
C GLU A 108 0.48 12.57 16.02
N GLU A 109 1.58 11.98 16.48
CA GLU A 109 2.93 12.45 16.17
C GLU A 109 3.31 12.13 14.71
N ILE A 110 2.93 10.97 14.18
CA ILE A 110 3.09 10.64 12.75
C ILE A 110 2.32 11.67 11.90
N ASN A 111 1.07 11.96 12.27
CA ASN A 111 0.24 12.95 11.59
C ASN A 111 0.89 14.34 11.63
N ALA A 112 1.42 14.74 12.78
CA ALA A 112 2.10 16.01 12.96
C ALA A 112 3.38 16.10 12.10
N LEU A 113 4.17 15.03 12.01
CA LEU A 113 5.35 14.94 11.15
C LEU A 113 4.99 15.16 9.68
N LEU A 114 3.98 14.44 9.18
CA LEU A 114 3.52 14.57 7.79
C LEU A 114 3.09 16.01 7.48
N VAL A 115 2.29 16.60 8.35
CA VAL A 115 1.82 17.99 8.20
C VAL A 115 2.97 18.99 8.27
N ALA A 116 3.90 18.82 9.20
CA ALA A 116 5.02 19.74 9.39
C ALA A 116 5.93 19.78 8.15
N HIS A 117 6.33 18.62 7.63
CA HIS A 117 7.19 18.54 6.44
C HIS A 117 6.50 19.09 5.19
N ALA A 118 5.21 18.80 5.01
CA ALA A 118 4.45 19.35 3.89
C ALA A 118 4.27 20.87 4.01
N LYS A 119 4.02 21.41 5.20
CA LYS A 119 3.96 22.88 5.43
C LYS A 119 5.30 23.56 5.19
N ALA A 120 6.41 22.87 5.41
CA ALA A 120 7.74 23.34 5.04
C ALA A 120 8.02 23.32 3.51
N GLY A 121 7.09 22.79 2.71
CA GLY A 121 7.18 22.77 1.25
C GLY A 121 7.60 21.44 0.64
N SER A 122 7.78 20.40 1.45
CA SER A 122 8.29 19.09 1.02
C SER A 122 7.24 18.25 0.28
N ARG A 123 7.69 17.46 -0.70
CA ARG A 123 6.95 16.32 -1.24
C ARG A 123 7.14 15.15 -0.28
N VAL A 124 6.14 14.90 0.56
CA VAL A 124 6.20 13.87 1.59
C VAL A 124 5.57 12.59 1.07
N VAL A 125 6.30 11.49 1.08
CA VAL A 125 5.74 10.15 0.87
C VAL A 125 5.57 9.47 2.21
N ARG A 126 4.33 9.10 2.54
CA ARG A 126 4.00 8.23 3.66
C ARG A 126 3.92 6.80 3.13
N LEU A 127 5.01 6.06 3.24
CA LEU A 127 5.10 4.67 2.74
C LEU A 127 4.57 3.70 3.80
N LYS A 128 3.54 2.94 3.43
CA LYS A 128 2.79 2.04 4.32
C LYS A 128 2.81 0.62 3.78
N GLY A 129 2.99 -0.37 4.65
CA GLY A 129 2.90 -1.77 4.25
C GLY A 129 1.49 -2.15 3.79
N GLY A 130 1.41 -2.99 2.75
CA GLY A 130 0.15 -3.39 2.15
C GLY A 130 -0.54 -2.21 1.46
N ASP A 131 -1.78 -1.93 1.89
CA ASP A 131 -2.61 -0.84 1.39
C ASP A 131 -2.88 0.20 2.50
N PRO A 132 -2.84 1.52 2.21
CA PRO A 132 -3.05 2.57 3.22
C PRO A 132 -4.38 2.46 3.98
N PHE A 133 -5.42 1.92 3.36
CA PHE A 133 -6.79 1.88 3.89
C PHE A 133 -7.22 0.51 4.40
N VAL A 134 -6.36 -0.51 4.35
CA VAL A 134 -6.62 -1.83 4.95
C VAL A 134 -5.87 -1.94 6.27
N PHE A 135 -6.54 -1.59 7.37
CA PHE A 135 -5.96 -1.52 8.74
C PHE A 135 -4.65 -0.72 8.86
N GLY A 136 -4.34 0.11 7.87
CA GLY A 136 -3.14 0.93 7.83
C GLY A 136 -3.28 2.28 8.53
N ARG A 137 -4.48 2.65 9.03
CA ARG A 137 -4.77 3.99 9.61
C ARG A 137 -4.60 5.16 8.63
N GLY A 138 -4.54 4.91 7.32
CA GLY A 138 -4.40 5.96 6.32
C GLY A 138 -5.53 6.99 6.33
N GLY A 139 -6.74 6.59 6.74
CA GLY A 139 -7.87 7.52 6.89
C GLY A 139 -7.61 8.63 7.93
N GLU A 140 -7.01 8.27 9.07
CA GLU A 140 -6.64 9.23 10.13
C GLU A 140 -5.59 10.22 9.63
N GLU A 141 -4.58 9.72 8.90
CA GLU A 141 -3.50 10.51 8.31
C GLU A 141 -4.05 11.50 7.24
N VAL A 142 -5.00 11.06 6.41
CA VAL A 142 -5.68 11.91 5.43
C VAL A 142 -6.49 13.02 6.12
N ILE A 143 -7.29 12.68 7.13
CA ILE A 143 -8.09 13.64 7.89
C ILE A 143 -7.20 14.72 8.52
N ALA A 144 -6.08 14.31 9.12
CA ALA A 144 -5.12 15.25 9.71
C ALA A 144 -4.51 16.20 8.67
N CYS A 145 -4.14 15.69 7.49
CA CYS A 145 -3.63 16.53 6.40
C CYS A 145 -4.69 17.53 5.90
N GLN A 146 -5.92 17.07 5.70
CA GLN A 146 -7.02 17.91 5.25
C GLN A 146 -7.35 19.02 6.27
N ALA A 147 -7.44 18.67 7.55
CA ALA A 147 -7.66 19.63 8.63
C ALA A 147 -6.56 20.70 8.70
N ALA A 148 -5.33 20.35 8.32
CA ALA A 148 -4.19 21.26 8.29
C ALA A 148 -4.04 22.05 6.98
N GLY A 149 -4.94 21.87 6.00
CA GLY A 149 -4.87 22.50 4.68
C GLY A 149 -3.73 21.98 3.79
N VAL A 150 -3.24 20.77 4.06
CA VAL A 150 -2.17 20.13 3.29
C VAL A 150 -2.78 19.29 2.16
N PRO A 151 -2.38 19.51 0.90
CA PRO A 151 -2.76 18.64 -0.21
C PRO A 151 -2.33 17.20 0.07
N VAL A 152 -3.27 16.26 0.00
CA VAL A 152 -3.03 14.84 0.27
C VAL A 152 -3.61 13.96 -0.83
N SER A 153 -2.86 12.94 -1.24
CA SER A 153 -3.30 11.92 -2.19
C SER A 153 -3.03 10.52 -1.63
N VAL A 154 -3.82 9.54 -2.09
CA VAL A 154 -3.67 8.14 -1.68
C VAL A 154 -3.44 7.30 -2.92
N THR A 155 -2.37 6.50 -2.88
CA THR A 155 -2.00 5.52 -3.89
C THR A 155 -2.20 4.13 -3.31
N PRO A 156 -3.12 3.32 -3.87
CA PRO A 156 -3.35 1.96 -3.41
C PRO A 156 -2.10 1.09 -3.46
N GLY A 157 -2.07 0.08 -2.61
CA GLY A 157 -1.06 -0.99 -2.63
C GLY A 157 -1.70 -2.37 -2.69
N VAL A 158 -0.91 -3.36 -3.09
CA VAL A 158 -1.38 -4.75 -3.06
C VAL A 158 -1.49 -5.20 -1.61
N SER A 159 -2.71 -5.43 -1.12
CA SER A 159 -2.94 -5.82 0.27
C SER A 159 -2.47 -7.24 0.56
N SER A 160 -1.90 -7.46 1.75
CA SER A 160 -1.54 -8.79 2.26
C SER A 160 -2.76 -9.70 2.44
N VAL A 161 -3.96 -9.14 2.58
CA VAL A 161 -5.22 -9.90 2.66
C VAL A 161 -5.39 -10.86 1.49
N ILE A 162 -4.95 -10.46 0.29
CA ILE A 162 -5.15 -11.23 -0.94
C ILE A 162 -3.82 -11.86 -1.38
N SER A 163 -2.76 -11.06 -1.39
CA SER A 163 -1.48 -11.47 -1.99
C SER A 163 -0.72 -12.52 -1.18
N VAL A 164 -0.80 -12.47 0.15
CA VAL A 164 -0.09 -13.44 1.01
C VAL A 164 -0.75 -14.82 0.94
N PRO A 165 -2.09 -14.98 1.04
CA PRO A 165 -2.74 -16.26 0.76
C PRO A 165 -2.44 -16.78 -0.65
N GLN A 166 -2.45 -15.91 -1.67
CA GLN A 166 -2.14 -16.28 -3.04
C GLN A 166 -0.74 -16.90 -3.18
N ALA A 167 0.27 -16.37 -2.48
CA ALA A 167 1.63 -16.91 -2.47
C ALA A 167 1.75 -18.30 -1.84
N ALA A 168 0.74 -18.73 -1.08
CA ALA A 168 0.61 -20.06 -0.51
C ALA A 168 -0.33 -20.98 -1.32
N GLY A 169 -0.80 -20.53 -2.50
CA GLY A 169 -1.80 -21.25 -3.30
C GLY A 169 -3.18 -21.25 -2.65
N ILE A 170 -3.58 -20.16 -1.99
CA ILE A 170 -4.88 -19.99 -1.35
C ILE A 170 -5.61 -18.83 -2.03
N PRO A 171 -6.60 -19.09 -2.89
CA PRO A 171 -7.42 -18.03 -3.43
C PRO A 171 -8.39 -17.55 -2.34
N VAL A 172 -8.55 -16.24 -2.15
CA VAL A 172 -9.48 -15.71 -1.12
C VAL A 172 -10.94 -15.88 -1.50
N THR A 173 -11.23 -16.11 -2.78
CA THR A 173 -12.55 -16.47 -3.30
C THR A 173 -12.37 -17.56 -4.35
N HIS A 174 -13.33 -18.47 -4.46
CA HIS A 174 -13.30 -19.52 -5.47
C HIS A 174 -14.73 -19.95 -5.81
N ARG A 175 -15.06 -20.02 -7.10
CA ARG A 175 -16.43 -20.36 -7.55
C ARG A 175 -16.83 -21.73 -6.98
N GLY A 176 -18.04 -21.83 -6.44
CA GLY A 176 -18.56 -23.06 -5.83
C GLY A 176 -17.95 -23.40 -4.47
N VAL A 177 -17.07 -22.56 -3.92
CA VAL A 177 -16.40 -22.79 -2.63
C VAL A 177 -16.55 -21.58 -1.70
N ALA A 178 -16.12 -20.39 -2.13
CA ALA A 178 -16.27 -19.16 -1.37
C ALA A 178 -16.62 -17.98 -2.30
N SER A 179 -17.78 -17.36 -2.06
CA SER A 179 -18.30 -16.21 -2.82
C SER A 179 -18.16 -14.87 -2.09
N ALA A 180 -17.72 -14.89 -0.84
CA ALA A 180 -17.53 -13.71 -0.01
C ALA A 180 -16.20 -13.76 0.74
N LEU A 181 -15.69 -12.57 1.07
CA LEU A 181 -14.47 -12.36 1.83
C LEU A 181 -14.78 -11.43 3.02
N HIS A 182 -14.49 -11.88 4.23
CA HIS A 182 -14.56 -11.10 5.45
C HIS A 182 -13.14 -10.83 5.97
N VAL A 183 -12.81 -9.56 6.19
CA VAL A 183 -11.46 -9.13 6.58
C VAL A 183 -11.49 -8.57 7.99
N VAL A 184 -10.64 -9.09 8.87
CA VAL A 184 -10.69 -8.79 10.31
C VAL A 184 -9.33 -8.38 10.84
N ASN A 185 -9.33 -7.38 11.71
CA ASN A 185 -8.18 -7.06 12.55
C ASN A 185 -8.22 -7.95 13.79
N GLY A 186 -7.28 -8.88 13.89
CA GLY A 186 -7.18 -9.82 15.00
C GLY A 186 -6.87 -9.18 16.35
N GLN A 187 -6.53 -7.89 16.44
CA GLN A 187 -6.43 -7.18 17.72
C GLN A 187 -7.73 -6.42 18.09
N GLY A 188 -8.69 -6.34 17.16
CA GLY A 188 -9.98 -5.69 17.39
C GLY A 188 -10.97 -6.57 18.17
N GLU A 189 -12.15 -6.04 18.41
CA GLU A 189 -13.26 -6.80 18.97
C GLU A 189 -13.66 -7.98 18.06
N ILE A 190 -13.92 -9.15 18.64
CA ILE A 190 -14.52 -10.28 17.90
C ILE A 190 -16.02 -10.05 17.91
N THR A 191 -16.54 -9.64 16.75
CA THR A 191 -17.95 -9.29 16.62
C THR A 191 -18.79 -10.50 16.23
N HIS A 192 -20.11 -10.41 16.42
CA HIS A 192 -21.05 -11.42 15.92
C HIS A 192 -20.92 -11.62 14.39
N SER A 193 -20.67 -10.57 13.61
CA SER A 193 -20.52 -10.71 12.15
C SER A 193 -19.25 -11.47 11.77
N THR A 194 -18.17 -11.32 12.54
CA THR A 194 -16.95 -12.13 12.38
C THR A 194 -17.24 -13.61 12.63
N LEU A 195 -17.91 -13.94 13.74
CA LEU A 195 -18.24 -15.32 14.09
C LEU A 195 -19.21 -15.95 13.09
N ALA A 196 -20.26 -15.22 12.69
CA ALA A 196 -21.19 -15.67 11.66
C ALA A 196 -20.50 -15.89 10.30
N SER A 197 -19.52 -15.04 9.94
CA SER A 197 -18.72 -15.22 8.72
C SER A 197 -17.82 -16.46 8.80
N MET A 198 -17.31 -16.83 9.98
CA MET A 198 -16.53 -18.05 10.15
C MET A 198 -17.41 -19.32 10.12
N ALA A 199 -18.68 -19.21 10.51
CA ALA A 199 -19.66 -20.31 10.47
C ALA A 199 -20.22 -20.57 9.06
N ASP A 200 -20.20 -19.58 8.17
CA ASP A 200 -20.69 -19.73 6.79
C ASP A 200 -19.62 -20.35 5.89
N PRO A 201 -19.81 -21.58 5.37
CA PRO A 201 -18.81 -22.24 4.52
C PRO A 201 -18.57 -21.51 3.19
N ALA A 202 -19.45 -20.61 2.76
CA ALA A 202 -19.30 -19.81 1.54
C ALA A 202 -18.51 -18.50 1.74
N VAL A 203 -18.04 -18.22 2.96
CA VAL A 203 -17.26 -17.03 3.31
C VAL A 203 -15.82 -17.43 3.67
N THR A 204 -14.86 -16.77 3.04
CA THR A 204 -13.46 -16.81 3.51
C THR A 204 -13.28 -15.71 4.55
N THR A 205 -12.78 -16.05 5.74
CA THR A 205 -12.40 -15.05 6.75
C THR A 205 -10.88 -14.90 6.79
N VAL A 206 -10.35 -13.71 6.48
CA VAL A 206 -8.92 -13.39 6.56
C VAL A 206 -8.66 -12.49 7.76
N VAL A 207 -7.81 -12.94 8.67
CA VAL A 207 -7.41 -12.22 9.88
C VAL A 207 -6.00 -11.68 9.73
N LEU A 208 -5.86 -10.36 9.81
CA LEU A 208 -4.58 -9.66 9.91
C LEU A 208 -4.24 -9.36 11.37
N MET A 209 -2.96 -9.27 11.71
CA MET A 209 -2.51 -8.99 13.08
C MET A 209 -3.08 -10.00 14.11
N GLY A 210 -3.29 -11.24 13.67
CA GLY A 210 -4.02 -12.26 14.42
C GLY A 210 -3.17 -13.18 15.29
N VAL A 211 -1.85 -13.20 15.15
CA VAL A 211 -0.99 -14.25 15.76
C VAL A 211 -1.20 -14.37 17.28
N SER A 212 -1.05 -13.26 18.02
CA SER A 212 -1.24 -13.28 19.49
C SER A 212 -2.71 -13.44 19.91
N ALA A 213 -3.65 -13.16 19.02
CA ALA A 213 -5.08 -13.26 19.26
C ALA A 213 -5.67 -14.60 18.80
N LEU A 214 -4.88 -15.46 18.15
CA LEU A 214 -5.38 -16.70 17.58
C LEU A 214 -6.10 -17.58 18.62
N PRO A 215 -5.59 -17.79 19.85
CA PRO A 215 -6.29 -18.58 20.86
C PRO A 215 -7.70 -18.05 21.18
N ARG A 216 -7.84 -16.73 21.36
CA ARG A 216 -9.13 -16.12 21.69
C ARG A 216 -10.11 -16.18 20.51
N ILE A 217 -9.62 -15.98 19.28
CA ILE A 217 -10.44 -16.06 18.06
C ILE A 217 -10.98 -17.47 17.89
N VAL A 218 -10.13 -18.48 18.05
CA VAL A 218 -10.51 -19.89 17.92
C VAL A 218 -11.50 -20.29 19.01
N SER A 219 -11.25 -19.93 20.28
CA SER A 219 -12.20 -20.19 21.37
C SER A 219 -13.57 -19.59 21.07
N SER A 220 -13.63 -18.30 20.72
CA SER A 220 -14.91 -17.64 20.41
C SER A 220 -15.61 -18.26 19.20
N ALA A 221 -14.88 -18.71 18.18
CA ALA A 221 -15.44 -19.39 17.03
C ALA A 221 -16.06 -20.76 17.42
N LEU A 222 -15.34 -21.55 18.20
CA LEU A 222 -15.83 -22.85 18.68
C LEU A 222 -17.04 -22.69 19.59
N ASP A 223 -17.01 -21.73 20.52
CA ASP A 223 -18.14 -21.41 21.42
C ASP A 223 -19.39 -20.94 20.65
N PHE A 224 -19.19 -20.27 19.52
CA PHE A 224 -20.27 -19.86 18.61
C PHE A 224 -20.83 -21.02 17.76
N GLY A 225 -20.16 -22.18 17.75
CA GLY A 225 -20.57 -23.35 16.99
C GLY A 225 -19.97 -23.44 15.59
N VAL A 226 -18.85 -22.76 15.31
CA VAL A 226 -18.08 -22.98 14.08
C VAL A 226 -17.49 -24.40 14.11
N ASP A 227 -17.63 -25.14 13.02
CA ASP A 227 -17.12 -26.51 12.91
C ASP A 227 -15.60 -26.55 13.15
N ALA A 228 -15.16 -27.37 14.09
CA ALA A 228 -13.75 -27.57 14.42
C ALA A 228 -12.94 -28.12 13.22
N ALA A 229 -13.60 -28.78 12.26
CA ALA A 229 -13.00 -29.26 11.01
C ALA A 229 -12.81 -28.16 9.95
N THR A 230 -13.30 -26.93 10.20
CA THR A 230 -13.14 -25.80 9.28
C THR A 230 -11.66 -25.63 8.90
N PRO A 231 -11.31 -25.63 7.61
CA PRO A 231 -9.92 -25.49 7.19
C PRO A 231 -9.36 -24.12 7.58
N VAL A 232 -8.11 -24.13 8.07
CA VAL A 232 -7.38 -22.92 8.45
C VAL A 232 -5.97 -22.98 7.88
N ALA A 233 -5.48 -21.84 7.37
CA ALA A 233 -4.10 -21.67 6.98
C ALA A 233 -3.47 -20.46 7.68
N ILE A 234 -2.20 -20.59 8.07
CA ILE A 234 -1.37 -19.48 8.50
C ILE A 234 -0.24 -19.34 7.50
N VAL A 235 -0.11 -18.15 6.90
CA VAL A 235 1.00 -17.80 6.01
C VAL A 235 1.84 -16.74 6.70
N GLU A 236 2.98 -17.16 7.23
CA GLU A 236 3.96 -16.31 7.90
C GLU A 236 4.99 -15.80 6.88
N ASN A 237 5.42 -14.54 7.00
CA ASN A 237 6.44 -13.94 6.13
C ASN A 237 6.15 -14.12 4.63
N GLY A 238 4.88 -14.07 4.23
CA GLY A 238 4.44 -14.34 2.87
C GLY A 238 5.17 -13.49 1.82
N LEU A 239 5.40 -14.07 0.64
CA LEU A 239 6.12 -13.48 -0.50
C LEU A 239 7.61 -13.18 -0.22
N THR A 240 8.18 -13.73 0.84
CA THR A 240 9.62 -13.65 1.12
C THR A 240 10.25 -15.04 1.13
N ASP A 241 11.57 -15.11 1.04
CA ASP A 241 12.33 -16.37 1.16
C ASP A 241 12.15 -17.06 2.52
N ARG A 242 11.58 -16.36 3.51
CA ARG A 242 11.26 -16.90 4.84
C ARG A 242 9.81 -17.35 4.98
N GLN A 243 9.05 -17.41 3.88
CA GLN A 243 7.64 -17.81 3.92
C GLN A 243 7.48 -19.19 4.54
N ARG A 244 6.60 -19.31 5.53
CA ARG A 244 6.14 -20.60 6.08
C ARG A 244 4.63 -20.67 5.97
N THR A 245 4.12 -21.82 5.52
CA THR A 245 2.68 -22.08 5.41
C THR A 245 2.30 -23.27 6.27
N ILE A 246 1.37 -23.06 7.18
CA ILE A 246 0.75 -24.10 8.00
C ILE A 246 -0.69 -24.24 7.53
N ARG A 247 -1.13 -25.46 7.24
CA ARG A 247 -2.53 -25.79 6.91
C ARG A 247 -3.02 -26.84 7.88
N CYS A 248 -4.17 -26.59 8.49
CA CYS A 248 -4.76 -27.44 9.51
C CYS A 248 -6.26 -27.14 9.62
N THR A 249 -6.88 -27.50 10.73
CA THR A 249 -8.29 -27.25 11.04
C THR A 249 -8.41 -26.22 12.17
N LEU A 250 -9.61 -25.66 12.35
CA LEU A 250 -9.91 -24.73 13.43
C LEU A 250 -9.59 -25.34 14.81
N GLY A 251 -9.89 -26.63 15.01
CA GLY A 251 -9.61 -27.34 16.26
C GLY A 251 -8.12 -27.52 16.58
N ASP A 252 -7.26 -27.57 15.55
CA ASP A 252 -5.82 -27.83 15.71
C ASP A 252 -4.94 -26.57 15.61
N VAL A 253 -5.45 -25.49 15.03
CA VAL A 253 -4.61 -24.36 14.57
C VAL A 253 -3.82 -23.70 15.71
N VAL A 254 -4.36 -23.63 16.93
CA VAL A 254 -3.67 -23.03 18.08
C VAL A 254 -2.42 -23.84 18.42
N ARG A 255 -2.57 -25.15 18.62
CA ARG A 255 -1.46 -26.06 18.90
C ARG A 255 -0.43 -26.06 17.78
N GLN A 256 -0.88 -26.14 16.53
CA GLN A 256 0.02 -26.12 15.37
C GLN A 256 0.83 -24.81 15.25
N ALA A 257 0.21 -23.67 15.59
CA ALA A 257 0.90 -22.39 15.61
C ALA A 257 1.94 -22.29 16.73
N GLU A 258 1.65 -22.84 17.90
CA GLU A 258 2.57 -22.92 19.04
C GLU A 258 3.76 -23.84 18.75
N ASP A 259 3.49 -25.06 18.26
CA ASP A 259 4.51 -26.05 17.87
C ASP A 259 5.47 -25.49 16.81
N ALA A 260 4.93 -24.80 15.81
CA ALA A 260 5.71 -24.16 14.74
C ALA A 260 6.35 -22.82 15.15
N ARG A 261 6.04 -22.32 16.36
CA ARG A 261 6.48 -21.01 16.87
C ARG A 261 6.20 -19.90 15.86
N VAL A 262 4.95 -19.77 15.45
CA VAL A 262 4.52 -18.72 14.52
C VAL A 262 4.75 -17.35 15.14
N THR A 263 5.31 -16.44 14.35
CA THR A 263 5.57 -15.05 14.71
C THR A 263 4.92 -14.09 13.72
N ASN A 264 4.98 -12.79 14.00
CA ASN A 264 4.52 -11.77 13.07
C ASN A 264 5.64 -11.42 12.06
N PRO A 265 5.30 -11.01 10.83
CA PRO A 265 3.94 -10.89 10.28
C PRO A 265 3.39 -12.23 9.75
N ALA A 266 2.11 -12.49 10.00
CA ALA A 266 1.39 -13.61 9.41
C ALA A 266 -0.06 -13.23 9.04
N VAL A 267 -0.58 -13.87 8.00
CA VAL A 267 -1.97 -13.80 7.58
C VAL A 267 -2.64 -15.14 7.87
N ILE A 268 -3.78 -15.10 8.55
CA ILE A 268 -4.54 -16.31 8.93
C ILE A 268 -5.81 -16.35 8.09
N VAL A 269 -6.07 -17.47 7.44
CA VAL A 269 -7.20 -17.67 6.53
C VAL A 269 -8.06 -18.81 7.06
N PHE A 270 -9.33 -18.54 7.32
CA PHE A 270 -10.34 -19.50 7.73
C PHE A 270 -11.33 -19.73 6.58
N GLY A 271 -11.73 -20.98 6.40
CA GLY A 271 -12.76 -21.37 5.44
C GLY A 271 -12.24 -22.36 4.39
N GLN A 272 -13.14 -22.83 3.54
CA GLN A 272 -12.87 -23.95 2.63
C GLN A 272 -11.72 -23.69 1.65
N VAL A 273 -11.40 -22.43 1.36
CA VAL A 273 -10.28 -22.08 0.48
C VAL A 273 -8.90 -22.47 1.05
N ALA A 274 -8.80 -22.68 2.37
CA ALA A 274 -7.56 -23.05 3.04
C ALA A 274 -7.21 -24.55 2.91
N ARG A 275 -8.07 -25.35 2.27
CA ARG A 275 -7.76 -26.76 1.96
C ARG A 275 -6.52 -26.90 1.07
N ALA A 276 -5.68 -27.88 1.36
CA ALA A 276 -4.45 -28.13 0.61
C ALA A 276 -4.72 -28.64 -0.81
N ASP A 277 -5.83 -29.34 -1.02
CA ASP A 277 -6.21 -29.99 -2.27
C ASP A 277 -7.07 -29.13 -3.20
N LEU A 278 -7.48 -27.93 -2.77
CA LEU A 278 -8.44 -27.09 -3.50
C LEU A 278 -8.02 -26.79 -4.95
N LEU A 279 -6.73 -26.46 -5.15
CA LEU A 279 -6.18 -26.12 -6.45
C LEU A 279 -5.53 -27.32 -7.15
N LEU A 280 -5.65 -28.53 -6.59
CA LEU A 280 -5.16 -29.73 -7.25
C LEU A 280 -6.17 -30.18 -8.32
N PRO A 281 -5.67 -30.59 -9.50
CA PRO A 281 -6.46 -31.33 -10.48
C PRO A 281 -7.19 -32.53 -9.84
N ALA A 282 -8.44 -32.76 -10.24
CA ALA A 282 -9.29 -33.79 -9.63
C ALA A 282 -8.71 -35.21 -9.74
N ASP A 283 -7.94 -35.48 -10.78
CA ASP A 283 -7.23 -36.74 -11.03
C ASP A 283 -6.08 -36.99 -10.06
N LEU A 284 -5.49 -35.94 -9.48
CA LEU A 284 -4.44 -36.08 -8.47
C LEU A 284 -5.00 -36.30 -7.05
N ILE A 285 -6.25 -35.92 -6.79
CA ILE A 285 -6.92 -36.11 -5.49
C ILE A 285 -7.25 -37.59 -5.26
N SER A 286 -7.52 -38.36 -6.33
CA SER A 286 -7.92 -39.78 -6.24
C SER A 286 -6.77 -40.77 -6.06
N THR A 287 -5.51 -40.33 -6.04
CA THR A 287 -4.34 -41.24 -5.92
C THR A 287 -3.85 -41.45 -4.48
N GLY A 288 -4.48 -40.82 -3.48
CA GLY A 288 -4.10 -40.89 -2.07
C GLY A 288 -4.83 -41.91 -1.21
N THR A 289 -5.73 -42.71 -1.80
CA THR A 289 -6.40 -43.82 -1.10
C THR A 289 -6.01 -45.15 -1.76
N ALA A 290 -4.87 -45.68 -1.33
CA ALA A 290 -4.49 -47.09 -1.48
C ALA A 290 -3.89 -47.57 -0.16
#